data_AF-A0A8T7FKG9-F1
#
_entry.id   AF-A0A8T7FKG9-F1
#
_cell.length_a   1.000
_cell.length_b   1.000
_cell.length_c   1.000
_cell.angle_alpha   90.00
_cell.angle_beta   90.00
_cell.angle_gamma   90.00
#
_symmetry.space_group_name_H-M   'P 1'
#
loop_
_entity.id
_entity.type
_entity.pdbx_description
1 polymer ?
#
loop_
_entity_poly.entity_id
_entity_poly.type
_entity_poly.pdbx_seq_one_letter_code
_entity_poly.pdbx_strand_id
1 'polypeptide(L)' 'MSALDQTVQTQLESIQAQLGMSLADVAELVKRTGLTRQGDIRWMLEREYGIKHGDAKMLVSVLFESHQQVAI' A
#
# COMPACT_ATOMS: atom_id res chain seq x y z
N MET A 1 10.81 3.82 17.13
CA MET A 1 9.88 4.60 16.29
C MET A 1 10.37 6.03 16.25
N SER A 2 11.00 6.40 15.15
CA SER A 2 11.42 7.77 14.84
C SER A 2 10.20 8.60 14.46
N ALA A 3 10.29 9.93 14.50
CA ALA A 3 9.22 10.82 14.00
C ALA A 3 8.81 10.52 12.54
N LEU A 4 9.74 9.93 11.77
CA LEU A 4 9.51 9.41 10.43
C LEU A 4 8.49 8.25 10.42
N ASP A 5 8.59 7.31 11.36
CA ASP A 5 7.68 6.17 11.47
C ASP A 5 6.26 6.60 11.85
N GLN A 6 6.12 7.65 12.67
CA GLN A 6 4.80 8.17 13.03
C GLN A 6 4.14 8.89 11.84
N THR A 7 4.90 9.65 11.07
CA THR A 7 4.40 10.31 9.85
C THR A 7 3.94 9.29 8.82
N VAL A 8 4.70 8.19 8.66
CA VAL A 8 4.36 7.09 7.77
C VAL A 8 3.06 6.42 8.21
N GLN A 9 2.91 6.12 9.49
CA GLN A 9 1.69 5.52 10.04
C GLN A 9 0.46 6.41 9.83
N THR A 10 0.54 7.70 10.14
CA THR A 10 -0.60 8.62 9.98
C THR A 10 -1.02 8.78 8.51
N GLN A 11 -0.05 8.82 7.58
CA GLN A 11 -0.38 8.80 6.16
C GLN A 11 -1.05 7.48 5.77
N LEU A 12 -0.53 6.34 6.22
CA LEU A 12 -1.12 5.03 5.93
C LEU A 12 -2.57 4.93 6.44
N GLU A 13 -2.86 5.43 7.64
CA GLU A 13 -4.21 5.49 8.21
C GLU A 13 -5.14 6.35 7.35
N SER A 14 -4.67 7.53 6.92
CA SER A 14 -5.44 8.42 6.05
C SER A 14 -5.76 7.75 4.70
N ILE A 15 -4.81 7.03 4.13
CA ILE A 15 -5.00 6.31 2.86
C ILE A 15 -6.00 5.15 3.03
N GLN A 16 -5.87 4.36 4.10
CA GLN A 16 -6.81 3.28 4.41
C GLN A 16 -8.24 3.82 4.61
N ALA A 17 -8.39 4.96 5.29
CA ALA A 17 -9.67 5.63 5.45
C ALA A 17 -10.26 6.12 4.11
N GLN A 18 -9.42 6.67 3.21
CA GLN A 18 -9.84 7.09 1.87
C GLN A 18 -10.28 5.90 1.00
N LEU A 19 -9.60 4.75 1.14
CA LEU A 19 -9.93 3.52 0.42
C LEU A 19 -11.12 2.77 1.03
N GLY A 20 -11.43 3.00 2.31
CA GLY A 20 -12.35 2.18 3.08
C GLY A 20 -11.85 0.72 3.24
N MET A 21 -10.53 0.51 3.15
CA MET A 21 -9.88 -0.80 3.16
C MET A 21 -8.66 -0.77 4.07
N SER A 22 -8.41 -1.85 4.80
CA SER A 22 -7.17 -2.01 5.55
C SER A 22 -6.01 -2.38 4.63
N LEU A 23 -4.77 -2.22 5.10
CA LEU A 23 -3.58 -2.66 4.36
C LEU A 23 -3.65 -4.16 4.01
N ALA A 24 -4.24 -4.98 4.89
CA ALA A 24 -4.43 -6.41 4.65
C ALA A 24 -5.43 -6.67 3.51
N ASP A 25 -6.52 -5.90 3.45
CA ASP A 25 -7.51 -5.99 2.35
C ASP A 25 -6.87 -5.59 1.02
N VAL A 26 -6.06 -4.52 1.02
CA VAL A 26 -5.30 -4.12 -0.17
C VAL A 26 -4.31 -5.21 -0.57
N ALA A 27 -3.63 -5.86 0.38
CA ALA A 27 -2.72 -6.96 0.11
C ALA A 27 -3.45 -8.18 -0.51
N GLU A 28 -4.62 -8.55 0.02
CA GLU A 28 -5.45 -9.62 -0.56
C GLU A 28 -5.95 -9.26 -1.96
N LEU A 29 -6.35 -8.01 -2.17
CA LEU A 29 -6.76 -7.53 -3.47
C LEU A 29 -5.64 -7.65 -4.50
N VAL A 30 -4.45 -7.18 -4.15
CA VAL A 30 -3.25 -7.30 -4.99
C VAL A 30 -2.90 -8.77 -5.27
N LYS A 31 -3.04 -9.65 -4.28
CA LYS A 31 -2.85 -11.10 -4.48
C LYS A 31 -3.86 -11.67 -5.47
N ARG A 32 -5.13 -11.24 -5.41
CA ARG A 32 -6.20 -11.68 -6.32
C ARG A 32 -6.00 -11.21 -7.75
N THR A 33 -5.36 -10.05 -7.96
CA THR A 33 -5.08 -9.55 -9.32
C THR A 33 -3.93 -10.31 -10.01
N GLY A 34 -3.09 -11.01 -9.24
CA GLY A 34 -1.92 -11.71 -9.75
C GLY A 34 -0.78 -10.77 -10.18
N LEU A 35 -0.90 -9.47 -9.88
CA LEU A 35 0.14 -8.49 -10.19
C LEU A 35 1.32 -8.67 -9.24
N THR A 36 2.53 -8.71 -9.81
CA THR A 36 3.77 -8.92 -9.05
C THR A 36 4.71 -7.71 -9.11
N ARG A 37 4.43 -6.76 -10.02
CA ARG A 37 5.26 -5.56 -10.21
C ARG A 37 4.66 -4.38 -9.45
N GLN A 38 5.49 -3.74 -8.64
CA GLN A 38 5.12 -2.53 -7.89
C GLN A 38 4.49 -1.44 -8.78
N GLY A 39 5.02 -1.25 -9.99
CA GLY A 39 4.49 -0.26 -10.94
C GLY A 39 3.08 -0.56 -11.42
N ASP A 40 2.77 -1.83 -11.70
CA ASP A 40 1.45 -2.26 -12.17
C ASP A 40 0.43 -2.18 -11.04
N ILE A 41 0.82 -2.59 -9.83
CA ILE A 41 -0.01 -2.50 -8.62
C ILE A 41 -0.33 -1.03 -8.31
N ARG A 42 0.68 -0.16 -8.35
CA ARG A 42 0.50 1.28 -8.14
C ARG A 42 -0.48 1.85 -9.17
N TRP A 43 -0.30 1.55 -10.46
CA TRP A 43 -1.16 2.04 -11.51
C TRP A 43 -2.61 1.54 -11.38
N MET A 44 -2.79 0.27 -10.99
CA MET A 44 -4.09 -0.30 -10.67
C MET A 44 -4.76 0.47 -9.51
N LEU A 45 -4.03 0.72 -8.41
CA LEU A 45 -4.57 1.47 -7.28
C LEU A 45 -4.96 2.91 -7.66
N GLU A 46 -4.11 3.62 -8.41
CA GLU A 46 -4.40 4.95 -8.92
C GLU A 46 -5.67 4.97 -9.79
N ARG A 47 -5.82 3.98 -10.68
CA ARG A 47 -6.91 3.92 -11.65
C ARG A 47 -8.24 3.46 -11.05
N GLU A 48 -8.22 2.44 -10.21
CA GLU A 48 -9.44 1.82 -9.68
C GLU A 48 -9.98 2.54 -8.44
N TYR A 49 -9.08 3.12 -7.63
CA TYR A 49 -9.46 3.78 -6.38
C TYR A 49 -9.27 5.30 -6.39
N GLY A 50 -8.77 5.87 -7.49
CA GLY A 50 -8.61 7.31 -7.65
C GLY A 50 -7.62 7.94 -6.66
N ILE A 51 -6.75 7.13 -6.05
CA ILE A 51 -5.77 7.63 -5.06
C ILE A 51 -4.61 8.34 -5.74
N LYS A 52 -3.99 9.29 -5.03
CA LYS A 52 -2.87 10.06 -5.56
C LYS A 52 -1.65 9.16 -5.74
N HIS A 53 -0.81 9.50 -6.71
CA HIS A 53 0.44 8.77 -6.99
C HIS A 53 1.32 8.56 -5.75
N GLY A 54 1.44 9.59 -4.89
CA GLY A 54 2.20 9.51 -3.65
C GLY A 54 1.67 8.43 -2.70
N ASP A 55 0.36 8.44 -2.47
CA ASP A 55 -0.35 7.48 -1.61
C ASP A 55 -0.25 6.06 -2.18
N ALA A 56 -0.45 5.90 -3.49
CA ALA A 56 -0.32 4.61 -4.17
C ALA A 56 1.10 4.07 -4.06
N LYS A 57 2.12 4.91 -4.28
CA LYS A 57 3.52 4.52 -4.16
C LYS A 57 3.84 4.09 -2.73
N MET A 58 3.35 4.83 -1.74
CA MET A 58 3.57 4.53 -0.33
C MET A 58 2.95 3.19 0.07
N LEU A 59 1.68 2.96 -0.30
CA LEU A 59 1.02 1.68 -0.06
C LEU A 59 1.80 0.52 -0.67
N VAL A 60 2.23 0.64 -1.92
CA VAL A 60 3.00 -0.39 -2.60
C VAL A 60 4.34 -0.64 -1.89
N SER A 61 5.06 0.41 -1.48
CA SER A 61 6.29 0.26 -0.70
C SER A 61 6.04 -0.52 0.59
N VAL A 62 5.03 -0.13 1.38
CA VAL A 62 4.70 -0.79 2.65
C VAL A 62 4.25 -2.24 2.46
N LEU A 63 3.46 -2.52 1.42
CA LEU A 63 3.04 -3.88 1.07
C LEU A 63 4.25 -4.77 0.74
N PHE A 64 5.19 -4.28 -0.06
CA PHE A 64 6.38 -5.04 -0.45
C PHE A 64 7.42 -5.16 0.68
N GLU A 65 7.59 -4.12 1.50
CA GLU A 65 8.43 -4.19 2.69
C GLU A 65 7.88 -5.20 3.71
N SER A 66 6.55 -5.25 3.88
CA SER A 66 5.89 -6.25 4.72
C SER A 66 6.06 -7.68 4.16
N HIS A 67 6.08 -7.83 2.84
CA HIS A 67 6.34 -9.12 2.18
C HIS A 67 7.82 -9.56 2.23
N GLN A 68 8.77 -8.64 2.37
CA GLN A 68 10.20 -8.95 2.56
C GLN A 68 10.56 -9.31 4.00
N GLN A 69 9.64 -9.14 4.96
CA GLN A 69 9.89 -9.42 6.38
C GLN A 69 9.67 -10.88 6.80
N VAL A 70 9.47 -11.80 5.86
CA VAL A 70 9.46 -13.26 6.13
C VAL A 70 10.57 -13.93 5.34
N ALA A 71 11.78 -13.82 5.87
CA ALA A 71 12.89 -14.75 5.65
C ALA A 71 13.89 -14.57 6.81
N ILE A 72 13.55 -15.15 7.96
CA ILE A 72 14.49 -15.54 9.02
C ILE A 72 14.39 -17.05 9.20
#